data_AF-A0A3D5HFZ6-F1
#
_entry.id   AF-A0A3D5HFZ6-F1
#
_cell.length_a   1.000
_cell.length_b   1.000
_cell.length_c   1.000
_cell.angle_alpha   90.00
_cell.angle_beta   90.00
_cell.angle_gamma   90.00
#
_symmetry.space_group_name_H-M   'P 1'
#
loop_
_entity.id
_entity.type
_entity.pdbx_description
1 polymer ?
#
loop_
_entity_poly.entity_id
_entity_poly.type
_entity_poly.pdbx_seq_one_letter_code
_entity_poly.pdbx_strand_id
1 'polypeptide(L)'
;GPVVALGVLLPFAWFDRTIDAWMQGTFGISSGYLLSGTLFILVFAYLVRFLALAYGTVESGFGRITSEMEDASRSLGKNTWQTLKRVHVPLLRGSMLTAGLLVFVDVMKELPATLMLQPFNFSTLATRAYGYATEELLREASLWCLTIVVVGLFPVVFLNRQLRESTPQNLQDKDHDRMPQPR
;
A
#
# COMPACT_ATOMS: atom_id res chain seq x y z
N GLY A 1 1.76 -1.28 14.07
CA GLY A 1 3.19 -1.41 13.76
C GLY A 1 3.77 -2.53 14.59
N PRO A 2 4.01 -2.32 15.90
CA PRO A 2 4.72 -3.29 16.74
C PRO A 2 4.03 -4.66 16.84
N VAL A 3 2.70 -4.68 16.97
CA VAL A 3 1.93 -5.92 17.02
C VAL A 3 2.08 -6.76 15.75
N VAL A 4 2.07 -6.12 14.58
CA VAL A 4 2.27 -6.83 13.29
C VAL A 4 3.71 -7.32 13.20
N ALA A 5 4.68 -6.49 13.60
CA ALA A 5 6.08 -6.88 13.58
C ALA A 5 6.35 -8.10 14.47
N LEU A 6 5.88 -8.10 15.72
CA LEU A 6 6.00 -9.25 16.61
C LEU A 6 5.21 -10.46 16.09
N GLY A 7 4.00 -10.23 15.57
CA GLY A 7 3.14 -11.27 15.02
C GLY A 7 3.75 -11.97 13.80
N VAL A 8 4.57 -11.26 13.01
CA VAL A 8 5.32 -11.83 11.88
C VAL A 8 6.67 -12.38 12.33
N LEU A 9 7.37 -11.70 13.23
CA LEU A 9 8.71 -12.09 13.68
C LEU A 9 8.73 -13.44 14.37
N LEU A 10 7.81 -13.68 15.30
CA LEU A 10 7.78 -14.92 16.08
C LEU A 10 7.64 -16.18 15.21
N PRO A 11 6.66 -16.29 14.28
CA PRO A 11 6.53 -17.48 13.43
C PRO A 11 7.70 -17.62 12.45
N PHE A 12 8.19 -16.53 11.85
CA PHE A 12 9.33 -16.60 10.95
C PHE A 12 10.63 -16.98 11.66
N ALA A 13 10.87 -16.45 12.87
CA ALA A 13 12.03 -16.82 13.68
C ALA A 13 11.95 -18.26 14.21
N TRP A 14 10.74 -18.77 14.47
CA TRP A 14 10.55 -20.19 14.76
C TRP A 14 10.88 -21.05 13.53
N PHE A 15 10.33 -20.69 12.37
CA PHE A 15 10.53 -21.41 11.11
C PHE A 15 12.01 -21.44 10.68
N ASP A 16 12.70 -20.30 10.71
CA ASP A 16 14.13 -20.22 10.40
C ASP A 16 14.97 -21.13 11.31
N ARG A 17 14.66 -21.16 12.62
CA ARG A 17 15.36 -22.04 13.57
C ARG A 17 15.09 -23.52 13.29
N THR A 18 13.87 -23.88 12.89
CA THR A 18 13.54 -25.26 12.53
C THR A 18 14.29 -25.70 11.28
N ILE A 19 14.38 -24.85 10.26
CA ILE A 19 15.15 -25.12 9.04
C ILE A 19 16.64 -25.22 9.35
N ASP A 20 17.19 -24.27 10.10
CA ASP A 20 18.61 -24.26 10.46
C ASP A 20 19.00 -25.52 11.25
N ALA A 21 18.18 -25.93 12.23
CA ALA A 21 18.42 -27.16 12.99
C ALA A 21 18.39 -28.42 12.09
N TRP A 22 17.46 -28.50 11.14
CA TRP A 22 17.36 -29.61 10.20
C TRP A 22 18.55 -29.65 9.21
N MET A 23 18.96 -28.47 8.72
CA MET A 23 20.05 -28.33 7.77
C MET A 23 21.40 -28.61 8.42
N GLN A 24 21.61 -28.18 9.66
CA GLN A 24 22.80 -28.55 10.45
C GLN A 24 22.84 -30.07 10.70
N GLY A 25 21.71 -30.68 11.07
CA GLY A 25 21.64 -32.12 11.33
C GLY A 25 21.87 -33.00 10.08
N THR A 26 21.52 -32.51 8.90
CA THR A 26 21.60 -33.29 7.64
C THR A 26 22.86 -32.98 6.83
N PHE A 27 23.31 -31.72 6.81
CA PHE A 27 24.37 -31.23 5.92
C PHE A 27 25.56 -30.60 6.66
N GLY A 28 25.47 -30.37 7.97
CA GLY A 28 26.53 -29.70 8.75
C GLY A 28 26.75 -28.23 8.38
N ILE A 29 25.81 -27.62 7.64
CA ILE A 29 25.87 -26.21 7.21
C ILE A 29 24.92 -25.39 8.09
N SER A 30 25.41 -24.29 8.67
CA SER A 30 24.57 -23.30 9.34
C SER A 30 23.94 -22.36 8.32
N SER A 31 22.62 -22.45 8.18
CA SER A 31 21.83 -21.61 7.27
C SER A 31 21.60 -20.22 7.86
N GLY A 32 21.56 -20.13 9.20
CA GLY A 32 21.26 -18.89 9.91
C GLY A 32 19.84 -18.38 9.66
N TYR A 33 19.61 -17.08 9.93
CA TYR A 33 18.31 -16.42 9.78
C TYR A 33 18.04 -16.00 8.33
N LEU A 34 17.69 -16.96 7.46
CA LEU A 34 17.48 -16.71 6.03
C LEU A 34 16.28 -15.80 5.74
N LEU A 35 15.17 -15.92 6.47
CA LEU A 35 13.94 -15.15 6.22
C LEU A 35 13.79 -14.01 7.22
N SER A 36 14.04 -14.24 8.50
CA SER A 36 13.90 -13.22 9.54
C SER A 36 15.05 -12.21 9.57
N GLY A 37 16.18 -12.51 8.93
CA GLY A 37 17.34 -11.63 8.85
C GLY A 37 17.43 -10.80 7.57
N THR A 38 16.49 -10.94 6.63
CA THR A 38 16.54 -10.28 5.32
C THR A 38 15.41 -9.26 5.13
N LEU A 39 15.46 -8.48 4.05
CA LEU A 39 14.37 -7.56 3.68
C LEU A 39 13.02 -8.26 3.49
N PHE A 40 13.02 -9.58 3.31
CA PHE A 40 11.82 -10.37 3.09
C PHE A 40 10.81 -10.21 4.23
N ILE A 41 11.26 -10.34 5.49
CA ILE A 41 10.35 -10.23 6.64
C ILE A 41 9.73 -8.84 6.76
N LEU A 42 10.48 -7.79 6.41
CA LEU A 42 10.00 -6.42 6.42
C LEU A 42 8.92 -6.21 5.35
N VAL A 43 9.16 -6.69 4.12
CA VAL A 43 8.18 -6.63 3.02
C VAL A 43 6.92 -7.43 3.39
N PHE A 44 7.08 -8.63 3.95
CA PHE A 44 5.94 -9.45 4.38
C PHE A 44 5.13 -8.76 5.48
N ALA A 45 5.79 -8.15 6.46
CA ALA A 45 5.11 -7.40 7.51
C ALA A 45 4.33 -6.20 6.97
N TYR A 46 4.86 -5.50 5.97
CA TYR A 46 4.11 -4.44 5.27
C TYR A 46 2.93 -5.00 4.49
N LEU A 47 3.09 -6.13 3.78
CA LEU A 47 1.98 -6.78 3.08
C LEU A 47 0.84 -7.06 4.06
N VAL A 48 1.10 -7.74 5.18
CA VAL A 48 0.08 -8.05 6.19
C VAL A 48 -0.53 -6.78 6.77
N ARG A 49 0.30 -5.79 7.12
CA ARG A 49 -0.16 -4.54 7.74
C ARG A 49 -1.09 -3.74 6.84
N PHE A 50 -0.77 -3.64 5.55
CA PHE A 50 -1.46 -2.78 4.61
C PHE A 50 -2.49 -3.51 3.74
N LEU A 51 -2.59 -4.84 3.85
CA LEU A 51 -3.55 -5.65 3.10
C LEU A 51 -4.99 -5.20 3.31
N ALA A 52 -5.42 -4.99 4.55
CA ALA A 52 -6.80 -4.60 4.86
C ALA A 52 -7.16 -3.25 4.22
N LEU A 53 -6.25 -2.28 4.29
CA LEU A 53 -6.42 -0.96 3.67
C LEU A 53 -6.48 -1.04 2.14
N ALA A 54 -5.55 -1.80 1.54
CA ALA A 54 -5.52 -2.00 0.10
C ALA A 54 -6.79 -2.71 -0.38
N TYR A 55 -7.18 -3.78 0.31
CA TYR A 55 -8.37 -4.57 0.01
C TYR A 55 -9.63 -3.72 0.06
N GLY A 56 -9.88 -2.98 1.16
CA GLY A 56 -11.06 -2.13 1.27
C GLY A 56 -11.12 -1.04 0.18
N THR A 57 -9.96 -0.50 -0.21
CA THR A 57 -9.89 0.47 -1.31
C THR A 57 -10.24 -0.16 -2.66
N VAL A 58 -9.72 -1.36 -2.95
CA VAL A 58 -10.04 -2.09 -4.19
C VAL A 58 -11.50 -2.55 -4.19
N GLU A 59 -12.01 -3.02 -3.04
CA GLU A 59 -13.39 -3.44 -2.81
C GLU A 59 -14.39 -2.32 -3.14
N SER A 60 -14.11 -1.08 -2.71
CA SER A 60 -14.93 0.07 -3.11
C SER A 60 -15.02 0.27 -4.63
N GLY A 61 -13.97 -0.12 -5.37
CA GLY A 61 -13.94 -0.07 -6.83
C GLY A 61 -14.78 -1.16 -7.50
N PHE A 62 -14.98 -2.29 -6.83
CA PHE A 62 -15.85 -3.36 -7.35
C PHE A 62 -17.31 -2.93 -7.45
N GLY A 63 -17.75 -1.94 -6.68
CA GLY A 63 -19.11 -1.37 -6.80
C GLY A 63 -19.43 -0.79 -8.19
N ARG A 64 -18.42 -0.58 -9.06
CA ARG A 64 -18.59 -0.13 -10.45
C ARG A 64 -18.89 -1.26 -11.43
N ILE A 65 -18.74 -2.52 -11.01
CA ILE A 65 -18.99 -3.70 -11.84
C ILE A 65 -20.43 -4.15 -11.61
N THR A 66 -21.24 -4.14 -12.66
CA THR A 66 -22.64 -4.61 -12.62
C THR A 66 -22.80 -5.94 -13.35
N SER A 67 -23.83 -6.71 -12.99
CA SER A 67 -24.17 -7.97 -13.69
C SER A 67 -24.44 -7.75 -15.19
N GLU A 68 -25.06 -6.61 -15.54
CA GLU A 68 -25.38 -6.25 -16.92
C GLU A 68 -24.13 -6.14 -17.80
N MET A 69 -23.00 -5.67 -17.26
CA MET A 69 -21.72 -5.62 -17.99
C MET A 69 -21.19 -7.01 -18.33
N GLU A 70 -21.37 -7.98 -17.43
CA GLU A 70 -20.98 -9.36 -17.70
C GLU A 70 -21.89 -10.00 -18.73
N ASP A 71 -23.21 -9.80 -18.62
CA ASP A 71 -24.19 -10.35 -19.56
C ASP A 71 -23.98 -9.80 -20.97
N ALA A 72 -23.71 -8.50 -21.11
CA ALA A 72 -23.34 -7.88 -22.38
C ALA A 72 -22.04 -8.47 -22.97
N SER A 73 -21.02 -8.70 -22.14
CA SER A 73 -19.76 -9.34 -22.58
C SER A 73 -19.98 -10.78 -23.05
N ARG A 74 -20.81 -11.55 -22.34
CA ARG A 74 -21.21 -12.92 -22.70
C ARG A 74 -22.00 -12.95 -24.01
N SER A 75 -22.95 -12.03 -24.22
CA SER A 75 -23.69 -11.91 -25.48
C SER A 75 -22.81 -11.58 -26.69
N LEU A 76 -21.66 -10.92 -26.47
CA LEU A 76 -20.63 -10.65 -27.49
C LEU A 76 -19.66 -11.85 -27.70
N GLY A 77 -20.01 -13.03 -27.18
CA GLY A 77 -19.24 -14.26 -27.32
C GLY A 77 -17.92 -14.26 -26.54
N LYS A 78 -17.79 -13.42 -25.50
CA LYS A 78 -16.57 -13.39 -24.67
C LYS A 78 -16.63 -14.43 -23.55
N ASN A 79 -15.50 -15.09 -23.32
CA ASN A 79 -15.33 -15.99 -22.19
C ASN A 79 -14.96 -15.21 -20.91
N THR A 80 -15.03 -15.86 -19.75
CA THR A 80 -14.79 -15.25 -18.43
C THR A 80 -13.43 -14.52 -18.34
N TRP A 81 -12.37 -15.11 -18.89
CA TRP A 81 -11.04 -14.51 -18.87
C TRP A 81 -10.97 -13.23 -19.74
N GLN A 82 -11.63 -13.25 -20.90
CA GLN A 82 -11.74 -12.08 -21.77
C GLN A 82 -12.55 -10.96 -21.12
N THR A 83 -13.66 -11.29 -20.46
CA THR A 83 -14.48 -10.33 -19.70
C THR A 83 -13.66 -9.73 -18.55
N LEU A 84 -12.97 -10.55 -17.75
CA LEU A 84 -12.09 -10.11 -16.68
C LEU A 84 -11.05 -9.09 -17.18
N LYS A 85 -10.30 -9.44 -18.22
CA LYS A 85 -9.20 -8.61 -18.73
C LYS A 85 -9.69 -7.35 -19.46
N ARG A 86 -10.81 -7.39 -20.17
CA ARG A 86 -11.30 -6.28 -21.00
C ARG A 86 -12.30 -5.36 -20.30
N VAL A 87 -13.03 -5.85 -19.30
CA VAL A 87 -14.07 -5.11 -18.60
C VAL A 87 -13.63 -4.82 -17.17
N HIS A 88 -13.43 -5.85 -16.35
CA HIS A 88 -13.17 -5.65 -14.91
C HIS A 88 -11.82 -4.98 -14.64
N VAL A 89 -10.73 -5.43 -15.26
CA VAL A 89 -9.38 -4.87 -15.01
C VAL A 89 -9.32 -3.36 -15.34
N PRO A 90 -9.78 -2.88 -16.51
CA PRO A 90 -9.80 -1.44 -16.81
C PRO A 90 -10.71 -0.61 -15.89
N LEU A 91 -11.79 -1.19 -15.37
CA LEU A 91 -12.67 -0.51 -14.42
C LEU A 91 -12.03 -0.39 -13.03
N LEU A 92 -11.33 -1.45 -12.60
CA LEU A 92 -10.65 -1.51 -11.31
C LEU A 92 -9.29 -0.79 -11.30
N ARG A 93 -8.72 -0.42 -12.46
CA ARG A 93 -7.41 0.23 -12.52
C ARG A 93 -7.34 1.50 -11.65
N GLY A 94 -8.43 2.26 -11.58
CA GLY A 94 -8.52 3.48 -10.77
C GLY A 94 -8.45 3.18 -9.27
N SER A 95 -9.23 2.19 -8.80
CA SER A 95 -9.20 1.79 -7.39
C SER A 95 -7.90 1.11 -6.99
N MET A 96 -7.32 0.29 -7.89
CA MET A 96 -5.99 -0.31 -7.68
C MET A 96 -4.89 0.73 -7.58
N LEU A 97 -4.92 1.76 -8.44
CA LEU A 97 -3.97 2.85 -8.38
C LEU A 97 -4.13 3.65 -7.08
N THR A 98 -5.36 3.99 -6.68
CA THR A 98 -5.63 4.66 -5.40
C THR A 98 -5.13 3.83 -4.23
N ALA A 99 -5.41 2.52 -4.21
CA ALA A 99 -4.92 1.61 -3.18
C ALA A 99 -3.39 1.61 -3.12
N GLY A 100 -2.72 1.51 -4.27
CA GLY A 100 -1.26 1.54 -4.36
C GLY A 100 -0.66 2.84 -3.83
N LEU A 101 -1.25 4.00 -4.16
CA LEU A 101 -0.80 5.29 -3.66
C LEU A 101 -0.98 5.43 -2.14
N LEU A 102 -2.12 4.98 -1.60
CA LEU A 102 -2.38 5.03 -0.17
C LEU A 102 -1.38 4.14 0.59
N VAL A 103 -1.20 2.89 0.14
CA VAL A 103 -0.21 1.97 0.71
C VAL A 103 1.19 2.55 0.63
N PHE A 104 1.56 3.15 -0.49
CA PHE A 104 2.88 3.79 -0.66
C PHE A 104 3.11 4.90 0.38
N VAL A 105 2.14 5.81 0.55
CA VAL A 105 2.21 6.90 1.53
C VAL A 105 2.28 6.37 2.97
N ASP A 106 1.63 5.25 3.26
CA ASP A 106 1.67 4.62 4.57
C ASP A 106 2.96 3.84 4.86
N VAL A 107 3.50 3.15 3.86
CA VAL A 107 4.80 2.45 3.95
C VAL A 107 5.93 3.46 4.16
N MET A 108 5.92 4.57 3.43
CA MET A 108 6.94 5.62 3.54
C MET A 108 7.15 6.15 4.96
N LYS A 109 6.06 6.30 5.71
CA LYS A 109 6.06 6.81 7.09
C LYS A 109 6.07 5.70 8.14
N GLU A 110 6.14 4.43 7.73
CA GLU A 110 6.12 3.32 8.67
C GLU A 110 7.46 3.29 9.43
N LEU A 111 7.37 3.57 10.72
CA LEU A 111 8.49 3.52 11.63
C LEU A 111 8.48 2.26 12.53
N PRO A 112 7.38 1.91 13.22
CA PRO A 112 7.47 0.92 14.29
C PRO A 112 7.79 -0.50 13.83
N ALA A 113 7.21 -0.98 12.72
CA ALA A 113 7.54 -2.30 12.22
C ALA A 113 8.95 -2.32 11.62
N THR A 114 9.34 -1.24 10.97
CA THR A 114 10.69 -1.09 10.38
C THR A 114 11.79 -1.14 11.42
N LEU A 115 11.64 -0.43 12.54
CA LEU A 115 12.63 -0.46 13.63
C LEU A 115 12.83 -1.86 14.21
N MET A 116 11.79 -2.69 14.21
CA MET A 116 11.85 -4.04 14.77
C MET A 116 12.35 -5.09 13.78
N LEU A 117 12.18 -4.88 12.47
CA LEU A 117 12.40 -5.88 11.43
C LEU A 117 13.49 -5.51 10.41
N GLN A 118 14.05 -4.31 10.47
CA GLN A 118 15.07 -3.90 9.50
C GLN A 118 16.32 -4.79 9.61
N PRO A 119 16.89 -5.24 8.49
CA PRO A 119 18.16 -5.94 8.50
C PRO A 119 19.33 -4.98 8.74
N PHE A 120 20.46 -5.52 9.16
CA PHE A 120 21.69 -4.76 9.34
C PHE A 120 22.11 -4.07 8.03
N ASN A 121 22.55 -2.81 8.10
CA ASN A 121 22.91 -1.94 6.97
C ASN A 121 21.75 -1.47 6.07
N PHE A 122 20.50 -1.69 6.46
CA PHE A 122 19.36 -1.08 5.77
C PHE A 122 18.74 0.01 6.64
N SER A 123 18.50 1.17 6.05
CA SER A 123 17.80 2.27 6.72
C SER A 123 16.85 2.93 5.74
N THR A 124 15.63 3.12 6.19
CA THR A 124 14.58 3.85 5.48
C THR A 124 14.65 5.35 5.80
N LEU A 125 13.93 6.17 5.03
CA LEU A 125 13.80 7.61 5.31
C LEU A 125 13.26 7.85 6.73
N ALA A 126 12.23 7.10 7.12
CA ALA A 126 11.61 7.22 8.44
C ALA A 126 12.55 6.84 9.59
N THR A 127 13.30 5.74 9.45
CA THR A 127 14.24 5.29 10.48
C THR A 127 15.44 6.23 10.61
N ARG A 128 15.96 6.79 9.51
CA ARG A 128 17.01 7.82 9.57
C ARG A 128 16.53 9.11 10.22
N ALA A 129 15.36 9.62 9.81
CA ALA A 129 14.77 10.79 10.42
C ALA A 129 14.60 10.62 11.94
N TYR A 130 14.10 9.44 12.36
CA TYR A 130 13.94 9.09 13.76
C TYR A 130 15.27 8.98 14.50
N GLY A 131 16.29 8.35 13.89
CA GLY A 131 17.63 8.21 14.47
C GLY A 131 18.26 9.57 14.78
N TYR A 132 18.35 10.45 13.78
CA TYR A 132 18.89 11.80 13.97
C TYR A 132 18.09 12.64 14.97
N ALA A 133 16.76 12.49 14.99
CA ALA A 133 15.93 13.18 15.98
C ALA A 133 16.19 12.69 17.41
N THR A 134 16.44 11.39 17.60
CA THR A 134 16.75 10.79 18.89
C THR A 134 18.15 11.18 19.38
N GLU A 135 19.08 11.43 18.46
CA GLU A 135 20.43 11.94 18.74
C GLU A 135 20.48 13.46 18.94
N GLU A 136 19.33 14.14 19.01
CA GLU A 136 19.21 15.62 19.08
C GLU A 136 19.83 16.38 17.89
N LEU A 137 20.18 15.67 16.82
CA LEU A 137 20.69 16.20 15.56
C LEU A 137 19.54 16.69 14.67
N LEU A 138 18.81 17.70 15.17
CA LEU A 138 17.60 18.21 14.51
C LEU A 138 17.88 18.80 13.12
N ARG A 139 19.10 19.32 12.91
CA ARG A 139 19.51 19.89 11.62
C ARG A 139 19.56 18.82 10.55
N GLU A 140 20.16 17.68 10.84
CA GLU A 140 20.28 16.52 9.97
C GLU A 140 18.92 15.83 9.81
N ALA A 141 18.14 15.70 10.89
CA ALA A 141 16.79 15.13 10.86
C ALA A 141 15.85 15.90 9.92
N SER A 142 15.98 17.24 9.88
CA SER A 142 15.12 18.11 9.06
C SER A 142 15.15 17.76 7.56
N LEU A 143 16.32 17.37 7.04
CA LEU A 143 16.47 17.00 5.62
C LEU A 143 15.72 15.71 5.29
N TRP A 144 15.80 14.71 6.17
CA TRP A 144 15.09 13.44 6.01
C TRP A 144 13.57 13.64 6.13
N CYS A 145 13.13 14.43 7.10
CA CYS A 145 11.71 14.78 7.26
C CYS A 145 11.16 15.53 6.05
N LEU A 146 11.89 16.52 5.53
CA LEU A 146 11.48 17.28 4.35
C LEU A 146 11.36 16.36 3.12
N THR A 147 12.29 15.43 2.96
CA THR A 147 12.24 14.44 1.87
C THR A 147 10.98 13.57 1.98
N ILE A 148 10.63 13.09 3.18
CA ILE A 148 9.39 12.33 3.40
C ILE A 148 8.16 13.16 3.01
N VAL A 149 8.11 14.42 3.41
CA VAL A 149 6.99 15.32 3.09
C VAL A 149 6.87 15.54 1.58
N VAL A 150 7.96 15.87 0.89
CA VAL A 150 7.97 16.14 -0.56
C VAL A 150 7.53 14.91 -1.34
N VAL A 151 8.11 13.74 -1.03
CA VAL A 151 7.78 12.49 -1.73
C VAL A 151 6.37 12.02 -1.37
N GLY A 152 5.92 12.21 -0.12
CA GLY A 152 4.56 11.88 0.33
C GLY A 152 3.48 12.80 -0.24
N LEU A 153 3.82 14.04 -0.60
CA LEU A 153 2.91 14.99 -1.23
C LEU A 153 2.56 14.58 -2.67
N PHE A 154 3.48 13.94 -3.39
CA PHE A 154 3.29 13.54 -4.78
C PHE A 154 2.06 12.64 -4.98
N PRO A 155 1.91 11.50 -4.28
CA PRO A 155 0.71 10.66 -4.34
C PRO A 155 -0.58 11.40 -3.98
N VAL A 156 -0.53 12.26 -2.96
CA VAL A 156 -1.69 13.00 -2.46
C VAL A 156 -2.20 14.00 -3.50
N VAL A 157 -1.30 14.78 -4.09
CA VAL A 157 -1.64 15.74 -5.15
C VAL A 157 -2.17 15.01 -6.37
N PHE A 158 -1.53 13.91 -6.75
CA PHE A 158 -1.95 13.12 -7.90
C PHE A 158 -3.35 12.51 -7.71
N LEU A 159 -3.63 11.95 -6.53
CA LEU A 159 -4.94 11.41 -6.20
C LEU A 159 -6.02 12.50 -6.14
N ASN A 160 -5.69 13.67 -5.57
CA ASN A 160 -6.61 14.81 -5.51
C ASN A 160 -7.03 15.28 -6.91
N ARG A 161 -6.09 15.33 -7.86
CA ARG A 161 -6.39 15.68 -9.26
C ARG A 161 -7.36 14.71 -9.91
N GLN A 162 -7.18 13.40 -9.72
CA GLN A 162 -8.08 12.38 -10.27
C GLN A 162 -9.51 12.46 -9.70
N LEU A 163 -9.65 12.77 -8.41
CA LEU A 163 -10.95 12.92 -7.77
C LEU A 163 -11.70 14.16 -8.26
N ARG A 164 -10.99 15.26 -8.54
CA ARG A 164 -11.60 16.49 -9.09
C ARG A 164 -12.16 16.31 -10.49
N GLU A 165 -11.54 15.47 -11.31
CA GLU A 165 -12.01 15.19 -12.67
C GLU A 165 -13.29 14.33 -12.71
N SER A 166 -13.63 13.65 -11.61
CA SER A 166 -14.77 12.73 -11.52
C SER A 166 -15.99 13.29 -10.79
N THR A 167 -15.92 14.50 -10.23
CA THR A 167 -17.08 15.23 -9.69
C THR A 167 -17.63 16.19 -10.74
N PRO A 168 -18.81 15.93 -11.36
CA PRO A 168 -19.41 16.88 -12.28
C PRO A 168 -19.98 18.06 -11.49
N GLN A 169 -19.18 19.11 -11.36
CA GLN A 169 -19.55 20.40 -10.76
C GLN A 169 -20.54 21.21 -11.63
N ASN A 170 -21.04 20.61 -12.73
CA ASN A 170 -21.89 21.23 -13.75
C ASN A 170 -23.41 21.15 -13.48
N LEU A 171 -23.85 20.53 -12.37
CA LEU A 171 -25.27 20.41 -12.04
C LEU A 171 -25.77 21.47 -11.04
N GLN A 172 -24.89 22.09 -10.23
CA GLN A 172 -25.31 23.13 -9.28
C GLN A 172 -25.39 24.53 -9.88
N ASP A 173 -24.65 24.80 -10.96
CA ASP A 173 -24.64 26.11 -11.60
C ASP A 173 -25.89 26.35 -12.48
N LYS A 174 -26.42 25.30 -13.12
CA LYS A 174 -27.58 25.41 -14.02
C LYS A 174 -28.92 25.59 -13.32
N ASP A 175 -29.05 25.20 -12.05
CA ASP A 175 -30.30 25.37 -11.31
C ASP A 175 -30.40 26.74 -10.63
N HIS A 176 -29.28 27.41 -10.35
CA HIS A 176 -29.29 28.78 -9.83
C HIS A 176 -29.77 29.80 -10.88
N ASP A 177 -29.40 29.59 -12.15
CA ASP A 177 -29.82 30.44 -13.29
C ASP A 177 -31.27 30.19 -13.77
N ARG A 178 -31.94 29.14 -13.27
CA ARG A 178 -33.32 28.79 -13.64
C ARG A 178 -34.38 29.27 -12.65
N MET A 179 -33.99 29.94 -11.58
CA MET A 179 -34.96 30.49 -10.63
C MET A 179 -35.61 31.74 -11.20
N PRO A 180 -36.94 31.77 -11.40
CA PRO A 180 -37.64 32.98 -11.78
C PRO A 180 -37.50 34.04 -10.67
N GLN A 181 -37.00 35.21 -11.05
CA GLN A 181 -36.93 36.38 -10.19
C GLN A 181 -38.34 36.70 -9.65
N PRO A 182 -38.52 36.85 -8.33
CA PRO A 182 -39.81 37.28 -7.78
C PRO A 182 -40.10 38.69 -8.31
N ARG A 183 -41.25 38.85 -8.98
CA ARG A 183 -41.77 40.15 -9.41
C ARG A 183 -42.27 40.98 -8.23
#